data_AF-A0A1J5PG52-F1
#
_entry.id   AF-A0A1J5PG52-F1
#
_cell.length_a   1.000
_cell.length_b   1.000
_cell.length_c   1.000
_cell.angle_alpha   90.00
_cell.angle_beta   90.00
_cell.angle_gamma   90.00
#
_symmetry.space_group_name_H-M   'P 1'
#
loop_
_entity.id
_entity.type
_entity.pdbx_description
1 polymer ?
#
loop_
_entity_poly.entity_id
_entity_poly.type
_entity_poly.pdbx_seq_one_letter_code
_entity_poly.pdbx_strand_id
1 'polypeptide(L)' 'MCIPVAVPGVQRPGLLTRLDQIVTLPLSAPVPAELPGVADVLARITEELHHAAA' A
#
# COMPACT_ATOMS: atom_id res chain seq x y z
N MET A 1 -6.41 15.93 6.10
CA MET A 1 -5.72 15.75 4.80
C MET A 1 -6.01 14.35 4.30
N CYS A 2 -6.29 14.18 3.01
CA CYS A 2 -6.53 12.88 2.38
C CYS A 2 -5.50 12.66 1.28
N ILE A 3 -4.86 11.48 1.24
CA ILE A 3 -3.90 11.10 0.20
C ILE A 3 -4.54 10.00 -0.66
N PRO A 4 -4.73 10.20 -1.97
CA PRO A 4 -5.22 9.14 -2.85
C PRO A 4 -4.14 8.07 -3.03
N VAL A 5 -4.54 6.81 -3.00
CA VAL A 5 -3.66 5.64 -3.08
C VAL A 5 -4.23 4.61 -4.05
N ALA A 6 -3.35 3.81 -4.64
CA ALA A 6 -3.73 2.70 -5.49
C ALA A 6 -4.48 1.62 -4.69
N VAL A 7 -5.59 1.12 -5.23
CA VAL A 7 -6.35 0.02 -4.62
C VAL A 7 -5.62 -1.31 -4.86
N PRO A 8 -5.22 -2.05 -3.82
CA PRO A 8 -4.61 -3.37 -3.96
C PRO A 8 -5.56 -4.36 -4.64
N GLY A 9 -5.06 -5.12 -5.61
CA GLY A 9 -5.88 -6.07 -6.37
C GLY A 9 -6.66 -5.46 -7.54
N VAL A 10 -6.59 -4.14 -7.73
CA VAL A 10 -7.15 -3.46 -8.89
C VAL A 10 -6.04 -2.74 -9.64
N GLN A 11 -5.36 -1.82 -8.94
CA GLN A 11 -4.37 -0.91 -9.52
C GLN A 11 -2.93 -1.27 -9.20
N ARG A 12 -2.72 -2.06 -8.13
CA ARG A 12 -1.39 -2.51 -7.71
C ARG A 12 -1.44 -3.94 -7.18
N PRO A 13 -0.41 -4.77 -7.47
CA PRO A 13 -0.33 -6.09 -6.86
C PRO A 13 -0.16 -5.97 -5.35
N GLY A 14 -0.47 -7.04 -4.64
CA GLY A 14 -0.39 -7.04 -3.19
C GLY A 14 -0.71 -8.40 -2.59
N LEU A 15 -0.92 -8.38 -1.28
CA LEU A 15 -1.20 -9.56 -0.49
C LEU A 15 -2.39 -9.26 0.42
N LEU A 16 -3.40 -10.13 0.42
CA LEU A 16 -4.47 -10.11 1.42
C LEU A 16 -4.34 -11.29 2.35
N THR A 17 -4.30 -11.01 3.65
CA THR A 17 -4.41 -12.05 4.67
C THR A 17 -5.87 -12.41 4.84
N ARG A 18 -6.18 -13.69 4.66
CA ARG A 18 -7.52 -14.22 4.93
C ARG A 18 -7.83 -14.10 6.42
N LEU A 19 -9.10 -13.92 6.80
CA LEU A 19 -9.49 -13.64 8.19
C LEU A 19 -9.11 -14.74 9.18
N ASP A 20 -9.01 -15.98 8.73
CA ASP A 20 -8.51 -17.11 9.53
C ASP A 20 -6.98 -17.08 9.72
N GLN A 21 -6.27 -16.12 9.12
CA GLN A 21 -4.83 -15.91 9.15
C GLN A 21 -3.97 -17.09 8.65
N ILE A 22 -4.59 -18.10 8.07
CA ILE A 22 -3.89 -19.30 7.60
C ILE A 22 -3.25 -19.08 6.23
N VAL A 23 -3.78 -18.14 5.43
CA VAL A 23 -3.36 -17.97 4.04
C VAL A 23 -3.24 -16.50 3.65
N THR A 24 -2.14 -16.18 2.99
CA THR A 24 -1.95 -14.93 2.27
C THR A 24 -2.24 -15.15 0.79
N LEU A 25 -3.21 -14.41 0.25
CA LEU A 25 -3.61 -14.50 -1.14
C LEU A 25 -2.89 -13.42 -1.95
N PRO A 26 -2.07 -13.79 -2.95
CA PRO A 26 -1.48 -12.83 -3.87
C PRO A 26 -2.56 -12.23 -4.77
N LEU A 27 -2.50 -10.91 -4.94
CA LEU A 27 -3.38 -10.15 -5.78
C LEU A 27 -2.64 -9.65 -7.02
N SER A 28 -3.29 -9.74 -8.18
CA SER A 28 -2.85 -9.13 -9.43
C SER A 28 -3.39 -7.70 -9.60
N ALA A 29 -2.87 -6.95 -10.56
CA ALA A 29 -3.33 -5.59 -10.87
C ALA A 29 -3.94 -5.54 -12.28
N PRO A 30 -5.23 -5.88 -12.45
CA PRO A 30 -5.85 -5.93 -13.77
C PRO A 30 -5.99 -4.55 -14.43
N VAL A 31 -6.00 -3.46 -13.65
CA VAL A 31 -6.13 -2.09 -14.16
C VAL A 31 -5.08 -1.20 -13.50
N PRO A 32 -3.81 -1.27 -13.92
CA PRO A 32 -2.71 -0.51 -13.32
C PRO A 32 -2.99 1.00 -13.33
N ALA A 33 -2.59 1.69 -12.27
CA ALA A 33 -2.66 3.15 -12.21
C ALA A 33 -1.36 3.73 -11.64
N GLU A 34 -1.01 4.93 -12.07
CA GLU A 34 0.15 5.69 -11.57
C GLU A 34 -0.18 6.37 -10.22
N LEU A 35 -0.67 5.57 -9.26
CA LEU A 35 -0.91 6.00 -7.89
C LEU A 35 0.03 5.24 -6.94
N PRO A 36 0.53 5.88 -5.87
CA PRO A 36 1.37 5.22 -4.89
C PRO A 36 0.56 4.17 -4.12
N GLY A 37 1.23 3.12 -3.65
CA GLY A 37 0.64 2.19 -2.71
C GLY A 37 0.56 2.81 -1.31
N VAL A 38 -0.32 2.30 -0.46
CA VAL A 38 -0.40 2.72 0.95
C VAL A 38 0.95 2.54 1.67
N ALA A 39 1.65 1.44 1.40
CA ALA A 39 2.96 1.17 1.99
C ALA A 39 4.00 2.24 1.61
N ASP A 40 4.03 2.65 0.33
CA ASP A 40 4.95 3.70 -0.16
C ASP A 40 4.67 5.04 0.55
N VAL A 41 3.39 5.40 0.67
CA VAL A 41 2.97 6.64 1.34
C VAL A 41 3.37 6.62 2.81
N LEU A 42 3.12 5.52 3.52
CA LEU A 42 3.48 5.40 4.93
C LEU A 42 4.99 5.41 5.15
N ALA A 43 5.76 4.75 4.28
CA ALA A 43 7.22 4.78 4.33
C ALA A 43 7.72 6.22 4.19
N ARG A 44 7.19 6.97 3.22
CA ARG A 44 7.58 8.36 3.03
C ARG A 44 7.21 9.26 4.21
N ILE A 45 6.01 9.11 4.76
CA ILE A 45 5.61 9.86 5.96
C ILE A 45 6.55 9.55 7.12
N THR A 46 6.91 8.28 7.31
CA THR A 46 7.83 7.85 8.37
C THR A 46 9.22 8.46 8.18
N GLU A 47 9.74 8.49 6.95
CA GLU A 47 11.01 9.16 6.62
C GLU A 47 10.99 10.65 6.99
N GLU A 48 9.94 11.37 6.58
CA GLU A 48 9.81 12.81 6.87
C GLU A 48 9.67 13.09 8.38
N LEU A 49 8.94 12.23 9.11
CA LEU A 49 8.83 12.34 10.57
C LEU A 49 10.17 12.12 11.26
N HIS A 50 10.95 11.12 10.82
CA HIS A 50 12.30 10.91 11.35
C HIS A 50 13.24 12.06 11.01
N HIS A 51 13.17 12.61 9.79
CA HIS A 51 13.97 13.76 9.40
C HIS A 51 13.64 15.02 10.22
N ALA A 52 12.37 15.27 10.48
CA ALA A 52 11.92 16.40 11.30
C ALA A 52 12.26 16.27 12.80
N ALA A 53 12.53 15.04 13.27
CA ALA A 53 12.89 14.76 14.66
C ALA A 53 14.40 14.77 14.93
N ALA A 54 15.23 14.80 13.89
CA ALA A 54 16.70 14.86 13.95
C ALA A 54 17.21 16.31 13.96
#